data_AF-A0A127F5Y6-F1
#
_entry.id   AF-A0A127F5Y6-F1
#
_cell.length_a   1.000
_cell.length_b   1.000
_cell.length_c   1.000
_cell.angle_alpha   90.00
_cell.angle_beta   90.00
_cell.angle_gamma   90.00
#
_symmetry.space_group_name_H-M   'P 1'
#
loop_
_entity.id
_entity.type
_entity.pdbx_description
1 polymer ?
#
loop_
_entity_poly.entity_id
_entity_poly.type
_entity_poly.pdbx_seq_one_letter_code
_entity_poly.pdbx_strand_id
1 'polypeptide(L)'
;MANPFYTIGHSTHPLDEFIALLQNADVTFVVDVRTVPRSRTNPQYNTDVLPPALLKAHIGYEHMAALGGLRGRQRVVPADVNGFWENKSFHNYADYAMSEPFREGLARLRELGRDQRCAIMCAEAV
;
A
#
# COMPACT_ATOMS: atom_id res chain seq x y z
N MET A 1 -11.18 12.27 16.35
CA MET A 1 -11.08 12.83 14.99
C MET A 1 -10.45 11.77 14.10
N ALA A 2 -10.88 11.63 12.84
CA ALA A 2 -10.24 10.71 11.92
C ALA A 2 -8.93 11.33 11.41
N ASN A 3 -7.83 10.58 11.40
CA ASN A 3 -6.58 11.05 10.78
C ASN A 3 -6.69 11.01 9.25
N PRO A 4 -5.94 11.86 8.52
CA PRO A 4 -5.81 11.74 7.08
C PRO A 4 -5.08 10.44 6.70
N PHE A 5 -5.40 9.94 5.50
CA PHE A 5 -4.63 8.89 4.83
C PHE A 5 -3.82 9.52 3.70
N TYR A 6 -2.54 9.17 3.63
CA TYR A 6 -1.63 9.56 2.56
C TYR A 6 -1.35 8.37 1.65
N THR A 7 -0.90 8.66 0.44
CA THR A 7 -0.32 7.67 -0.47
C THR A 7 1.11 8.08 -0.76
N ILE A 8 2.03 7.12 -0.83
CA ILE A 8 3.43 7.37 -1.16
C ILE A 8 3.95 6.29 -2.11
N GLY A 9 4.64 6.71 -3.16
CA GLY A 9 5.45 5.82 -3.96
C GLY A 9 6.90 5.88 -3.50
N HIS A 10 7.54 4.72 -3.36
CA HIS A 10 8.94 4.72 -2.94
C HIS A 10 9.92 5.04 -4.09
N SER A 11 9.50 4.85 -5.35
CA SER A 11 10.31 5.09 -6.55
C SER A 11 11.73 4.49 -6.38
N THR A 12 12.77 5.29 -6.66
CA THR A 12 14.18 4.99 -6.36
C THR A 12 14.74 5.89 -5.26
N HIS A 13 13.89 6.48 -4.41
CA HIS A 13 14.33 7.40 -3.37
C HIS A 13 15.33 6.70 -2.41
N PRO A 14 16.44 7.37 -2.06
CA PRO A 14 17.22 7.03 -0.87
C PRO A 14 16.32 6.93 0.36
N LEU A 15 16.72 6.07 1.31
CA LEU A 15 15.88 5.76 2.47
C LEU A 15 15.67 6.96 3.40
N ASP A 16 16.68 7.81 3.53
CA ASP A 16 16.64 9.06 4.29
C ASP A 16 15.69 10.08 3.67
N GLU A 17 15.71 10.24 2.34
CA GLU A 17 14.76 11.09 1.62
C GLU A 17 13.31 10.60 1.82
N PHE A 18 13.09 9.30 1.70
CA PHE A 18 11.77 8.70 1.93
C PHE A 18 11.26 8.92 3.35
N ILE A 19 12.11 8.74 4.36
CA ILE A 19 11.77 9.02 5.76
C ILE A 19 11.46 10.50 5.96
N ALA A 20 12.24 11.40 5.33
CA ALA A 20 11.99 12.84 5.42
C ALA A 20 10.64 13.22 4.82
N LEU A 21 10.24 12.62 3.69
CA LEU A 21 8.91 12.82 3.10
C LEU A 21 7.78 12.42 4.07
N LEU A 22 7.92 11.28 4.73
CA LEU A 22 6.96 10.81 5.73
C LEU A 22 6.88 11.77 6.93
N GLN A 23 8.02 12.20 7.45
CA GLN A 23 8.10 13.11 8.59
C GLN A 23 7.51 14.50 8.28
N ASN A 24 7.76 15.03 7.08
CA ASN A 24 7.20 16.31 6.65
C ASN A 24 5.66 16.29 6.54
N ALA A 25 5.07 15.10 6.34
CA ALA A 25 3.63 14.87 6.34
C ALA A 25 3.09 14.39 7.71
N ASP A 26 3.94 14.37 8.74
CA ASP A 26 3.66 13.82 10.08
C ASP A 26 3.13 12.38 10.04
N VAL A 27 3.55 11.58 9.05
CA VAL A 27 3.14 10.17 8.96
C VAL A 27 3.81 9.37 10.07
N THR A 28 2.99 8.63 10.82
CA THR A 28 3.45 7.79 11.94
C THR A 28 3.41 6.30 11.61
N PHE A 29 2.82 5.92 10.48
CA PHE A 29 2.67 4.52 10.12
C PHE A 29 2.67 4.29 8.60
N VAL A 30 3.48 3.36 8.11
CA VAL A 30 3.51 2.95 6.70
C VAL A 30 2.74 1.65 6.51
N VAL A 31 1.80 1.64 5.58
CA VAL A 31 1.08 0.45 5.13
C VAL A 31 1.60 0.05 3.75
N ASP A 32 2.40 -1.00 3.69
CA ASP A 32 3.01 -1.48 2.46
C ASP A 32 2.04 -2.40 1.71
N VAL A 33 1.52 -1.94 0.57
CA VAL A 33 0.53 -2.71 -0.22
C VAL A 33 1.15 -3.46 -1.40
N ARG A 34 2.49 -3.49 -1.50
CA ARG A 34 3.19 -4.19 -2.58
C ARG A 34 2.95 -5.69 -2.45
N THR A 35 2.63 -6.38 -3.55
CA THR A 35 2.48 -7.85 -3.52
C THR A 35 3.78 -8.54 -3.11
N VAL A 36 4.90 -8.03 -3.62
CA VAL A 36 6.24 -8.55 -3.32
C VAL A 36 7.09 -7.38 -2.81
N PRO A 37 7.25 -7.23 -1.48
CA PRO A 37 8.05 -6.19 -0.87
C PRO A 37 9.56 -6.54 -0.90
N ARG A 38 10.06 -6.95 -2.07
CA ARG A 38 11.46 -7.29 -2.29
C ARG A 38 11.91 -6.85 -3.68
N SER A 39 13.07 -6.19 -3.75
CA SER A 39 13.70 -5.72 -4.97
C SER A 39 15.22 -5.84 -4.87
N ARG A 40 15.85 -6.20 -6.00
CA ARG A 40 17.31 -6.12 -6.15
C ARG A 40 17.78 -4.70 -6.45
N THR A 41 16.96 -3.94 -7.17
CA THR A 41 17.26 -2.55 -7.58
C THR A 41 17.09 -1.59 -6.41
N ASN A 42 16.07 -1.83 -5.57
CA ASN A 42 15.70 -0.97 -4.46
C ASN A 42 15.77 -1.75 -3.13
N PRO A 43 16.95 -2.27 -2.73
CA PRO A 43 17.08 -3.16 -1.57
C PRO A 43 16.75 -2.48 -0.24
N GLN A 44 16.82 -1.15 -0.17
CA GLN A 44 16.46 -0.37 1.02
C GLN A 44 14.96 -0.47 1.38
N TYR A 45 14.12 -0.86 0.42
CA TYR A 45 12.69 -1.10 0.66
C TYR A 45 12.34 -2.57 0.84
N ASN A 46 13.31 -3.47 1.01
CA ASN A 46 13.04 -4.87 1.31
C ASN A 46 12.46 -5.02 2.72
N THR A 47 11.58 -6.00 2.95
CA THR A 47 10.98 -6.25 4.28
C THR A 47 12.00 -6.50 5.39
N ASP A 48 13.21 -6.97 5.07
CA ASP A 48 14.30 -7.15 6.04
C ASP A 48 15.06 -5.85 6.38
N VAL A 49 14.84 -4.76 5.62
CA VAL A 49 15.58 -3.49 5.77
C VAL A 49 14.67 -2.33 6.18
N LEU A 50 13.52 -2.19 5.52
CA LEU A 50 12.63 -1.04 5.68
C LEU A 50 12.01 -0.92 7.09
N PRO A 51 11.38 -1.97 7.66
CA PRO A 51 10.73 -1.85 8.96
C PRO A 51 11.70 -1.47 10.10
N PRO A 52 12.91 -2.04 10.22
CA PRO A 52 13.89 -1.58 11.20
C PRO A 52 14.31 -0.12 11.04
N ALA A 53 14.38 0.37 9.80
CA ALA A 53 14.74 1.77 9.54
C ALA A 53 13.61 2.74 9.91
N LEU A 54 12.37 2.41 9.57
CA LEU A 54 11.19 3.18 9.97
C LEU A 54 11.05 3.22 11.50
N LEU A 55 11.29 2.10 12.18
CA LEU A 55 11.21 2.01 13.64
C LEU A 55 12.20 2.97 14.32
N LYS A 56 13.42 3.13 13.79
CA LYS A 56 14.41 4.11 14.28
C LYS A 56 13.94 5.55 14.13
N ALA A 57 13.06 5.82 13.18
CA ALA A 57 12.41 7.12 12.96
C ALA A 57 11.07 7.23 13.71
N HIS A 58 10.72 6.28 14.58
CA HIS A 58 9.43 6.20 15.27
C HIS A 58 8.21 6.07 14.35
N ILE A 59 8.40 5.45 13.17
CA ILE A 59 7.35 5.17 12.20
C ILE A 59 7.04 3.67 12.22
N GLY A 60 5.78 3.33 12.45
CA GLY A 60 5.28 1.94 12.40
C GLY A 60 5.21 1.41 10.97
N TYR A 61 5.11 0.09 10.82
CA TYR A 61 5.05 -0.58 9.53
C TYR A 61 4.13 -1.81 9.60
N GLU A 62 3.28 -1.98 8.58
CA GLU A 62 2.54 -3.23 8.34
C GLU A 62 2.51 -3.54 6.85
N HIS A 63 2.75 -4.81 6.49
CA HIS A 63 2.61 -5.29 5.12
C HIS A 63 1.19 -5.80 4.89
N MET A 64 0.47 -5.17 3.97
CA MET A 64 -0.94 -5.43 3.70
C MET A 64 -1.16 -5.67 2.20
N ALA A 65 -0.59 -6.78 1.70
CA ALA A 65 -0.65 -7.15 0.28
C ALA A 65 -2.08 -7.29 -0.28
N ALA A 66 -3.10 -7.45 0.57
CA ALA A 66 -4.51 -7.49 0.17
C ALA A 66 -4.95 -6.18 -0.51
N LEU A 67 -4.38 -5.04 -0.13
CA LEU A 67 -4.81 -3.73 -0.63
C LEU A 67 -4.08 -3.26 -1.89
N GLY A 68 -3.25 -4.08 -2.52
CA GLY A 68 -2.50 -3.66 -3.70
C GLY A 68 -2.06 -4.79 -4.60
N GLY A 69 -1.36 -4.41 -5.67
CA GLY A 69 -0.78 -5.36 -6.62
C GLY A 69 -1.62 -5.73 -7.82
N LEU A 70 -1.02 -6.52 -8.70
CA LEU A 70 -1.69 -7.04 -9.89
C LEU A 70 -2.69 -8.12 -9.49
N ARG A 71 -3.91 -8.01 -10.01
CA ARG A 71 -5.01 -8.95 -9.74
C ARG A 71 -5.46 -9.66 -11.01
N GLY A 72 -5.71 -10.95 -10.87
CA GLY A 72 -6.28 -11.77 -11.94
C GLY A 72 -7.80 -11.60 -12.04
N ARG A 73 -8.38 -12.16 -13.10
CA ARG A 73 -9.83 -12.16 -13.32
C ARG A 73 -10.56 -12.85 -12.17
N GLN A 74 -11.59 -12.19 -11.63
CA GLN A 74 -12.49 -12.77 -10.63
C GLN A 74 -13.61 -13.56 -11.33
N ARG A 75 -13.57 -14.90 -11.28
CA ARG A 75 -14.54 -15.75 -11.98
C ARG A 75 -15.96 -15.69 -11.42
N VAL A 76 -16.08 -15.28 -10.16
CA VAL A 76 -17.35 -15.17 -9.43
C VAL A 76 -18.06 -13.84 -9.66
N VAL A 77 -17.38 -12.86 -10.27
CA VAL A 77 -17.93 -11.54 -10.59
C VAL A 77 -18.36 -11.54 -12.06
N PRO A 78 -19.64 -11.25 -12.37
CA PRO A 78 -20.11 -11.07 -13.75
C PRO A 78 -19.31 -9.99 -14.49
N ALA A 79 -19.10 -10.18 -15.80
CA ALA A 79 -18.19 -9.32 -16.58
C ALA A 79 -18.71 -7.89 -16.81
N ASP A 80 -20.01 -7.65 -16.63
CA ASP A 80 -20.66 -6.34 -16.72
C ASP A 80 -20.50 -5.52 -15.44
N VAL A 81 -20.23 -6.16 -14.30
CA VAL A 81 -19.82 -5.48 -13.06
C VAL A 81 -18.47 -4.81 -13.30
N ASN A 82 -18.34 -3.53 -12.92
CA ASN A 82 -17.17 -2.70 -13.21
C ASN A 82 -16.82 -2.60 -14.72
N GLY A 83 -17.77 -2.85 -15.63
CA GLY A 83 -17.53 -2.99 -17.07
C GLY A 83 -17.11 -1.70 -17.82
N PHE A 84 -17.02 -0.55 -17.15
CA PHE A 84 -16.55 0.70 -17.75
C PHE A 84 -15.02 0.84 -17.78
N TRP A 85 -14.28 -0.07 -17.16
CA TRP A 85 -12.82 -0.09 -17.26
C TRP A 85 -12.36 -0.60 -18.63
N GLU A 86 -11.72 0.26 -19.42
CA GLU A 86 -11.14 -0.13 -20.70
C GLU A 86 -9.91 -1.04 -20.54
N ASN A 87 -9.13 -0.81 -19.47
CA ASN A 87 -7.96 -1.64 -19.15
C ASN A 87 -8.37 -2.86 -18.30
N LYS A 88 -8.16 -4.05 -18.85
CA LYS A 88 -8.49 -5.34 -18.19
C LYS A 88 -7.85 -5.51 -16.81
N SER A 89 -6.64 -4.98 -16.59
CA SER A 89 -5.97 -5.08 -15.28
C SER A 89 -6.67 -4.22 -14.23
N PHE A 90 -7.18 -3.04 -14.61
CA PHE A 90 -7.97 -2.19 -13.71
C PHE A 90 -9.36 -2.78 -13.45
N HIS A 91 -9.98 -3.37 -14.48
CA HIS A 91 -11.23 -4.12 -14.31
C HIS A 91 -11.04 -5.27 -13.28
N ASN A 92 -10.03 -6.12 -13.49
CA ASN A 92 -9.73 -7.22 -12.58
C ASN A 92 -9.45 -6.75 -11.14
N TYR A 93 -8.78 -5.60 -10.97
CA TYR A 93 -8.53 -5.02 -9.65
C TYR A 93 -9.83 -4.52 -9.00
N ALA A 94 -10.70 -3.84 -9.75
CA ALA A 94 -11.99 -3.37 -9.27
C ALA A 94 -12.88 -4.55 -8.82
N ASP A 95 -12.91 -5.64 -9.59
CA ASP A 95 -13.63 -6.86 -9.20
C ASP A 95 -13.03 -7.48 -7.94
N TYR A 96 -11.70 -7.53 -7.86
CA TYR A 96 -11.01 -8.03 -6.67
C TYR A 96 -11.31 -7.17 -5.42
N ALA A 97 -11.48 -5.86 -5.57
CA ALA A 97 -11.82 -4.96 -4.47
C ALA A 97 -13.19 -5.25 -3.83
N MET A 98 -14.04 -6.07 -4.49
CA MET A 98 -15.31 -6.55 -3.93
C MET A 98 -15.16 -7.80 -3.06
N SER A 99 -13.97 -8.42 -3.03
CA SER A 99 -13.72 -9.67 -2.30
C SER A 99 -13.58 -9.45 -0.78
N GLU A 100 -13.79 -10.52 0.00
CA GLU A 100 -13.63 -10.49 1.45
C GLU A 100 -12.20 -10.09 1.89
N PRO A 101 -11.11 -10.63 1.31
CA PRO A 101 -9.76 -10.23 1.71
C PRO A 101 -9.48 -8.73 1.52
N PHE A 102 -10.02 -8.12 0.47
CA PHE A 102 -9.89 -6.67 0.29
C PHE A 102 -10.67 -5.90 1.35
N ARG A 103 -11.89 -6.35 1.68
CA ARG A 103 -12.73 -5.73 2.71
C ARG A 103 -12.07 -5.81 4.10
N GLU A 104 -11.51 -6.96 4.45
CA GLU A 104 -10.76 -7.15 5.70
C GLU A 104 -9.54 -6.24 5.77
N GLY A 105 -8.74 -6.19 4.70
CA GLY A 105 -7.61 -5.26 4.61
C GLY A 105 -8.03 -3.80 4.75
N LEU A 106 -9.12 -3.41 4.10
CA LEU A 106 -9.62 -2.04 4.17
C LEU A 106 -10.15 -1.69 5.57
N ALA A 107 -10.80 -2.64 6.24
CA ALA A 107 -11.21 -2.48 7.63
C ALA A 107 -10.00 -2.29 8.55
N ARG A 108 -8.96 -3.11 8.40
CA ARG A 108 -7.71 -3.01 9.16
C ARG A 108 -7.01 -1.65 8.93
N LEU A 109 -6.90 -1.20 7.69
CA LEU A 109 -6.36 0.12 7.36
C LEU A 109 -7.15 1.25 8.03
N ARG A 110 -8.49 1.16 8.02
CA ARG A 110 -9.37 2.14 8.66
C ARG A 110 -9.22 2.15 10.18
N GLU A 111 -9.02 1.00 10.80
CA GLU A 111 -8.73 0.89 12.23
C GLU A 111 -7.40 1.56 12.58
N LEU A 112 -6.33 1.25 11.83
CA LEU A 112 -5.02 1.90 12.01
C LEU A 112 -5.11 3.42 11.88
N GLY A 113 -5.85 3.92 10.88
CA GLY A 113 -6.02 5.36 10.66
C GLY A 113 -6.83 6.09 11.72
N ARG A 114 -7.50 5.39 12.65
CA ARG A 114 -8.12 6.05 13.83
C ARG A 114 -7.06 6.52 14.82
N ASP A 115 -5.98 5.78 14.95
CA ASP A 115 -4.96 5.99 15.98
C ASP A 115 -3.65 6.57 15.40
N GLN A 116 -3.41 6.38 14.10
CA GLN A 116 -2.17 6.73 13.41
C GLN A 116 -2.43 7.55 12.14
N ARG A 117 -1.48 8.39 11.74
CA ARG A 117 -1.46 9.02 10.41
C ARG A 117 -0.76 8.05 9.46
N CYS A 118 -1.53 7.43 8.57
CA CYS A 118 -1.03 6.35 7.73
C CYS A 118 -0.63 6.83 6.33
N ALA A 119 0.49 6.32 5.80
CA ALA A 119 0.82 6.39 4.38
C ALA A 119 0.75 5.01 3.73
N ILE A 120 -0.06 4.88 2.68
CA ILE A 120 -0.20 3.67 1.88
C ILE A 120 0.93 3.68 0.84
N MET A 121 1.88 2.77 0.99
CA MET A 121 3.11 2.72 0.19
C MET A 121 2.99 1.73 -0.98
N CYS A 122 3.34 2.20 -2.18
CA CYS A 122 3.51 1.37 -3.36
C CYS A 122 4.91 1.50 -3.97
N ALA A 123 5.19 0.72 -5.02
CA ALA A 123 6.49 0.70 -5.67
C ALA A 123 6.73 1.82 -6.70
N GLU A 124 5.75 2.72 -6.91
CA GLU A 124 5.65 3.76 -7.95
C GLU A 124 6.63 3.59 -9.11
N ALA A 125 6.08 3.14 -10.25
CA ALA A 125 6.86 2.95 -11.46
C ALA A 125 7.36 4.31 -11.97
N VAL A 126 8.68 4.38 -12.24
CA VAL A 126 9.32 5.46 -13.00
C VAL A 126 9.34 5.08 -14.47
#